data_AF-A0A5A9FFV5-F1
#
_entry.id   AF-A0A5A9FFV5-F1
#
_cell.length_a   1.000
_cell.length_b   1.000
_cell.length_c   1.000
_cell.angle_alpha   90.00
_cell.angle_beta   90.00
_cell.angle_gamma   90.00
#
_symmetry.space_group_name_H-M   'P 1'
#
loop_
_entity.id
_entity.type
_entity.pdbx_description
1 polymer ?
#
loop_
_entity_poly.entity_id
_entity_poly.type
_entity_poly.pdbx_seq_one_letter_code
_entity_poly.pdbx_strand_id
1 'polypeptide(L)'
;MTAGNGDGEVLFEFQRIGSYLRVTAIDAQTGVEVTVAGPATGSQELLKRTAINKLRFVQNKEGQNKAAKAPPTRKRGSGGLY
;
A
#
# COMPACT_ATOMS: atom_id res chain seq x y z
N MET A 1 -7.63 -14.65 -17.74
CA MET A 1 -6.25 -14.12 -17.84
C MET A 1 -5.91 -13.48 -16.50
N THR A 2 -5.58 -14.28 -15.49
CA THR A 2 -5.19 -13.82 -14.15
C THR A 2 -3.66 -13.76 -14.11
N ALA A 3 -3.10 -12.58 -14.31
CA ALA A 3 -1.66 -12.38 -14.22
C ALA A 3 -1.26 -12.30 -12.73
N GLY A 4 -1.19 -13.45 -12.07
CA GLY A 4 -0.45 -13.60 -10.82
C GLY A 4 1.03 -13.72 -11.15
N ASN A 5 1.72 -12.59 -11.25
CA ASN A 5 3.17 -12.53 -11.42
C ASN A 5 3.74 -11.54 -10.40
N GLY A 6 4.10 -12.02 -9.20
CA GLY A 6 5.00 -11.34 -8.25
C GLY A 6 4.50 -10.07 -7.54
N ASP A 7 3.61 -9.30 -8.16
CA ASP A 7 2.90 -8.17 -7.57
C ASP A 7 1.56 -8.70 -7.02
N GLY A 8 1.29 -8.48 -5.73
CA GLY A 8 0.05 -8.93 -5.08
C GLY A 8 -1.19 -8.59 -5.91
N GLU A 9 -2.17 -9.48 -5.92
CA GLU A 9 -3.45 -9.22 -6.59
C GLU A 9 -4.09 -7.96 -5.99
N VAL A 10 -4.36 -6.95 -6.83
CA VAL A 10 -5.01 -5.71 -6.39
C VAL A 10 -6.47 -5.72 -6.83
N LEU A 11 -7.36 -5.70 -5.84
CA LEU A 11 -8.80 -5.59 -6.04
C LEU A 11 -9.19 -4.11 -6.10
N PHE A 12 -10.14 -3.76 -6.97
CA PHE A 12 -10.61 -2.39 -7.11
C PHE A 12 -12.11 -2.26 -6.87
N GLU A 13 -12.50 -1.26 -6.09
CA GLU A 13 -13.89 -0.84 -5.91
C GLU A 13 -14.11 0.52 -6.57
N PHE A 14 -15.17 0.66 -7.35
CA PHE A 14 -15.58 1.92 -7.98
C PHE A 14 -16.93 2.36 -7.42
N GLN A 15 -16.99 3.56 -6.86
CA GLN A 15 -18.24 4.13 -6.36
C GLN A 15 -18.44 5.54 -6.90
N ARG A 16 -19.53 5.74 -7.65
CA ARG A 16 -19.90 7.07 -8.14
C ARG A 16 -20.71 7.80 -7.07
N ILE A 17 -20.24 8.99 -6.69
CA ILE A 17 -20.88 9.86 -5.70
C ILE A 17 -21.10 11.21 -6.37
N GLY A 18 -22.29 11.38 -6.96
CA GLY A 18 -22.63 12.57 -7.75
C GLY A 18 -21.67 12.80 -8.92
N SER A 19 -20.94 13.92 -8.87
CA SER A 19 -19.93 14.32 -9.85
C SER A 19 -18.54 13.70 -9.61
N TYR A 20 -18.37 12.90 -8.56
CA TYR A 20 -17.10 12.26 -8.21
C TYR A 20 -17.12 10.75 -8.43
N LEU A 21 -15.97 10.19 -8.75
CA LEU A 21 -15.71 8.75 -8.76
C LEU A 21 -14.68 8.43 -7.68
N ARG A 22 -15.08 7.61 -6.72
CA ARG A 22 -14.22 7.03 -5.70
C ARG A 22 -13.68 5.70 -6.21
N VAL A 23 -12.37 5.51 -6.07
CA VAL A 23 -11.64 4.31 -6.42
C VAL A 23 -10.91 3.82 -5.20
N THR A 24 -11.27 2.64 -4.72
CA THR A 24 -10.56 1.93 -3.65
C THR A 24 -9.68 0.88 -4.29
N ALA A 25 -8.40 0.83 -3.93
CA ALA A 25 -7.48 -0.24 -4.33
C ALA A 25 -7.07 -1.02 -3.08
N ILE A 26 -7.20 -2.34 -3.11
CA ILE A 26 -6.97 -3.23 -1.98
C ILE A 26 -5.97 -4.30 -2.40
N ASP A 27 -4.87 -4.42 -1.67
CA ASP A 27 -3.91 -5.50 -1.85
C ASP A 27 -4.43 -6.78 -1.19
N ALA A 28 -4.69 -7.83 -1.97
CA ALA A 28 -5.30 -9.07 -1.50
C ALA A 28 -4.39 -9.89 -0.56
N GLN A 29 -3.09 -9.61 -0.53
CA GLN A 29 -2.12 -10.36 0.29
C GLN A 29 -1.93 -9.72 1.67
N THR A 30 -1.79 -8.40 1.71
CA THR A 30 -1.49 -7.61 2.91
C THR A 30 -2.74 -7.02 3.55
N GLY A 31 -3.85 -6.95 2.82
CA GLY A 31 -5.09 -6.28 3.24
C GLY A 31 -4.97 -4.75 3.27
N VAL A 32 -3.87 -4.18 2.76
CA VAL A 32 -3.71 -2.72 2.71
C VAL A 32 -4.67 -2.15 1.68
N GLU A 33 -5.47 -1.18 2.10
CA GLU A 33 -6.42 -0.47 1.26
C GLU A 33 -6.09 1.02 1.15
N VAL A 34 -6.30 1.58 -0.04
CA VAL A 34 -6.18 3.02 -0.28
C VAL A 34 -7.35 3.51 -1.11
N THR A 35 -7.85 4.70 -0.77
CA THR A 35 -8.92 5.35 -1.52
C THR A 35 -8.39 6.61 -2.23
N VAL A 36 -8.84 6.80 -3.47
CA VAL A 36 -8.64 8.01 -4.29
C VAL A 36 -9.99 8.45 -4.82
N ALA A 37 -10.23 9.76 -4.90
CA ALA A 37 -11.43 10.32 -5.51
C ALA A 37 -11.05 11.42 -6.50
N GLY A 38 -11.84 11.55 -7.56
CA GLY A 38 -11.72 12.66 -8.51
C GLY A 38 -12.96 12.79 -9.37
N PRO A 39 -12.94 13.66 -10.39
CA PRO A 39 -14.11 13.90 -11.24
C PRO A 39 -14.58 12.62 -11.93
N ALA A 40 -15.87 12.31 -11.85
CA ALA A 40 -16.48 11.17 -12.52
C ALA A 40 -16.47 11.30 -14.06
N THR A 41 -16.32 12.53 -14.56
CA THR A 41 -16.15 12.84 -15.99
C THR A 41 -14.71 12.71 -16.46
N GLY A 42 -13.75 12.56 -15.53
CA GLY A 42 -12.34 12.35 -15.86
C GLY A 42 -12.02 10.90 -16.24
N SER A 43 -10.75 10.64 -16.56
CA SER A 43 -10.29 9.30 -16.92
C SER A 43 -10.28 8.36 -15.71
N GLN A 44 -11.22 7.41 -15.65
CA GLN A 44 -11.24 6.34 -14.63
C GLN A 44 -9.89 5.60 -14.54
N GLU A 45 -9.21 5.42 -15.67
CA GLU A 45 -7.88 4.81 -15.72
C GLU A 45 -6.82 5.63 -14.96
N LEU A 46 -6.90 6.96 -15.02
CA LEU A 46 -5.99 7.83 -14.26
C LEU A 46 -6.21 7.66 -12.75
N LEU A 47 -7.47 7.55 -12.31
CA LEU A 47 -7.81 7.29 -10.91
C LEU A 47 -7.33 5.91 -10.46
N LYS A 48 -7.47 4.88 -11.30
CA LYS A 48 -6.89 3.53 -11.06
C LYS A 48 -5.38 3.59 -10.88
N ARG A 49 -4.65 4.22 -11.81
CA ARG A 49 -3.19 4.37 -11.74
C ARG A 49 -2.74 5.13 -10.49
N THR A 50 -3.47 6.19 -10.15
CA THR A 50 -3.21 6.98 -8.94
C THR A 50 -3.41 6.12 -7.67
N ALA A 51 -4.46 5.30 -7.63
CA ALA A 51 -4.70 4.38 -6.52
C ALA A 51 -3.60 3.32 -6.38
N ILE A 52 -3.14 2.72 -7.49
CA ILE A 52 -2.01 1.77 -7.49
C ILE A 52 -0.73 2.43 -6.95
N ASN A 53 -0.41 3.63 -7.42
CA ASN A 53 0.79 4.34 -6.98
C ASN A 53 0.72 4.69 -5.49
N LYS A 54 -0.46 5.10 -5.00
CA LYS A 54 -0.69 5.36 -3.58
C LYS A 54 -0.56 4.07 -2.75
N LEU A 55 -1.08 2.95 -3.25
CA LEU A 55 -0.99 1.65 -2.57
C LEU A 55 0.47 1.22 -2.40
N ARG A 56 1.26 1.28 -3.47
CA ARG A 56 2.71 0.99 -3.45
C ARG A 56 3.47 1.89 -2.49
N PHE A 57 3.15 3.19 -2.47
CA PHE A 57 3.77 4.13 -1.54
C PHE A 57 3.47 3.78 -0.07
N VAL A 58 2.20 3.45 0.24
CA VAL A 58 1.80 3.06 1.60
C VAL A 58 2.47 1.75 2.02
N GLN A 59 2.49 0.73 1.17
CA GLN A 59 3.18 -0.54 1.46
C GLN A 59 4.66 -0.34 1.77
N ASN A 60 5.35 0.49 0.97
CA ASN A 60 6.76 0.83 1.22
C ASN A 60 6.93 1.59 2.53
N LYS A 61 6.05 2.53 2.87
CA LYS A 61 6.11 3.29 4.12
C LYS A 61 5.86 2.40 5.34
N GLU A 62 4.91 1.47 5.27
CA GLU A 62 4.61 0.51 6.34
C GLU A 62 5.75 -0.50 6.55
N GLY A 63 6.39 -0.96 5.47
CA GLY A 63 7.60 -1.80 5.56
C GLY A 63 8.74 -1.12 6.33
N GLN A 64 8.94 0.18 6.09
CA GLN A 64 9.94 0.99 6.80
C GLN A 64 9.55 1.24 8.28
N ASN A 65 8.26 1.44 8.56
CA ASN A 65 7.76 1.62 9.93
C ASN A 65 7.89 0.35 10.78
N LYS A 66 7.71 -0.84 10.19
CA LYS A 66 7.94 -2.13 10.87
C LYS A 66 9.42 -2.37 11.20
N ALA A 67 10.34 -1.99 10.31
CA ALA A 67 11.78 -2.09 10.55
C ALA A 67 12.26 -1.17 11.70
N ALA A 68 11.69 0.02 11.82
CA ALA A 68 12.02 0.99 12.87
C ALA A 68 11.47 0.64 14.27
N LYS A 69 10.57 -0.35 14.38
CA LYS A 69 9.96 -0.80 15.66
C LYS A 69 10.59 -2.05 16.26
N ALA A 70 11.56 -2.69 15.61
CA ALA A 70 12.33 -3.76 16.24
C ALA A 70 13.27 -3.15 17.30
N PRO A 71 13.21 -3.56 18.58
CA PRO A 71 14.12 -3.02 19.58
C PRO A 71 15.56 -3.38 19.18
N PRO A 72 16.53 -2.45 19.25
CA PRO A 72 17.93 -2.81 19.08
C PRO A 72 18.24 -3.86 20.14
N THR A 73 18.51 -5.08 19.71
CA THR A 73 19.02 -6.13 20.58
C THR A 73 20.35 -5.63 21.12
N ARG A 74 20.32 -5.00 22.30
CA ARG A 74 21.51 -4.67 23.07
C ARG A 74 22.24 -5.99 23.30
N LYS A 75 23.31 -6.21 22.52
CA LYS A 75 24.29 -7.26 22.77
C LYS A 75 24.91 -6.94 24.14
N ARG A 76 24.33 -7.51 25.19
CA ARG A 76 24.79 -7.40 26.56
C ARG A 76 26.14 -8.10 26.65
N GLY A 77 27.11 -7.41 27.26
CA GLY A 77 28.52 -7.67 27.14
C GLY A 77 29.00 -9.07 27.55
N SER A 78 30.13 -9.42 26.96
CA SER A 78 31.07 -10.44 27.39
C SER A 78 32.43 -9.96 26.88
N GLY A 79 33.50 -9.79 27.64
CA GLY A 79 33.81 -9.96 29.05
C GLY A 79 35.12 -9.18 29.23
N GLY A 80 35.45 -8.83 30.48
CA GLY A 80 36.52 -7.93 30.83
C GLY A 80 37.90 -8.28 30.27
N LEU A 81 38.68 -7.20 30.10
CA LEU A 81 40.12 -7.22 29.93
C LEU A 81 40.83 -7.64 31.24
N TYR A 82 42.05 -8.17 31.04
CA TYR A 82 43.17 -8.38 31.97
C TYR A 82 42.99 -9.43 33.08
#